data_AF-A0A1S8ZNY0-F1
#
_entry.id   AF-A0A1S8ZNY0-F1
#
_cell.length_a   1.000
_cell.length_b   1.000
_cell.length_c   1.000
_cell.angle_alpha   90.00
_cell.angle_beta   90.00
_cell.angle_gamma   90.00
#
_symmetry.space_group_name_H-M   'P 1'
#
loop_
_entity.id
_entity.type
_entity.pdbx_description
1 polymer ?
#
loop_
_entity_poly.entity_id
_entity_poly.type
_entity_poly.pdbx_seq_one_letter_code
_entity_poly.pdbx_strand_id
1 'polypeptide(L)'
;METIEIKKLENLRKIIQKYFNNPKSENKSEFYTAQIKINYYELGCVITNMLKMCILTIDNEGHIISSTNNNAVNVSLILEMILVMFPLNEFELLGEISEIVIGDSQIIGE
;
A
#
# COMPACT_ATOMS: atom_id res chain seq x y z
N MET A 1 10.35 17.06 30.90
CA MET A 1 9.30 16.22 30.31
C MET A 1 8.84 16.80 28.97
N GLU A 2 8.42 18.08 28.92
CA GLU A 2 8.06 18.80 27.67
C GLU A 2 9.12 18.70 26.55
N THR A 3 10.41 18.81 26.88
CA THR A 3 11.50 18.76 25.88
C THR A 3 11.67 17.40 25.20
N ILE A 4 11.24 16.30 25.84
CA ILE A 4 11.28 14.96 25.25
C ILE A 4 10.09 14.78 24.29
N GLU A 5 8.91 15.24 24.69
CA GLU A 5 7.69 15.20 23.86
C GLU A 5 7.84 16.06 22.58
N ILE A 6 8.43 17.25 22.69
CA ILE A 6 8.73 18.12 21.54
C ILE A 6 9.71 17.46 20.56
N LYS A 7 10.74 16.76 21.06
CA LYS A 7 11.68 16.02 20.20
C LYS A 7 11.02 14.85 19.48
N LYS A 8 10.10 14.14 20.14
CA LYS A 8 9.33 13.04 19.52
C LYS A 8 8.40 13.55 18.42
N LEU A 9 7.72 14.67 18.67
CA LEU A 9 6.85 15.31 17.69
C LEU A 9 7.65 15.76 16.45
N GLU A 10 8.83 16.35 16.64
CA GLU A 10 9.70 16.77 15.55
C GLU A 10 10.25 15.59 14.74
N ASN A 11 10.57 14.47 15.41
CA ASN A 11 11.00 13.25 14.73
C ASN A 11 9.85 12.64 13.88
N LEU A 12 8.65 12.55 14.46
CA LEU A 12 7.45 12.08 13.76
C LEU A 12 7.15 12.96 12.54
N ARG A 13 7.27 14.30 12.68
CA ARG A 13 7.08 15.24 11.57
C ARG A 13 8.05 15.00 10.42
N LYS A 14 9.34 14.76 10.71
CA LYS A 14 10.35 14.47 9.69
C LYS A 14 10.04 13.18 8.92
N ILE A 15 9.63 12.15 9.63
CA ILE A 15 9.25 10.86 9.05
C ILE A 15 8.00 11.01 8.17
N ILE A 16 6.94 11.65 8.66
CA ILE A 16 5.75 11.94 7.85
C ILE A 16 6.12 12.73 6.59
N GLN A 17 6.98 13.74 6.68
CA GLN A 17 7.43 14.51 5.52
C GLN A 17 8.21 13.67 4.49
N LYS A 18 8.99 12.67 4.91
CA LYS A 18 9.73 11.77 4.00
C LYS A 18 8.78 10.98 3.07
N TYR A 19 7.62 10.57 3.58
CA TYR A 19 6.69 9.72 2.85
C TYR A 19 5.50 10.47 2.23
N PHE A 20 5.08 11.60 2.79
CA PHE A 20 3.93 12.39 2.29
C PHE A 20 4.31 13.60 1.42
N ASN A 21 5.59 13.95 1.30
CA ASN A 21 6.06 14.87 0.26
C ASN A 21 6.08 14.13 -1.08
N ASN A 22 4.92 13.71 -1.57
CA ASN A 22 4.81 13.32 -2.96
C ASN A 22 5.05 14.60 -3.77
N PRO A 23 6.14 14.72 -4.55
CA PRO A 23 6.25 15.83 -5.46
C PRO A 23 4.99 15.79 -6.33
N LYS A 24 4.20 16.87 -6.31
CA LYS A 24 3.19 17.09 -7.34
C LYS A 24 3.91 16.81 -8.65
N SER A 25 3.44 15.82 -9.40
CA SER A 25 4.03 15.44 -10.67
C SER A 25 3.92 16.63 -11.64
N GLU A 26 4.84 17.58 -11.53
CA GLU A 26 5.12 18.60 -12.53
C GLU A 26 5.97 17.93 -13.62
N ASN A 27 5.46 16.87 -14.23
CA ASN A 27 6.06 16.34 -15.44
C ASN A 27 4.95 15.84 -16.34
N LYS A 28 4.92 16.44 -17.53
CA LYS A 28 4.13 16.03 -18.69
C LYS A 28 4.57 14.60 -19.06
N SER A 29 3.98 13.62 -18.40
CA SER A 29 4.16 12.21 -18.74
C SER A 29 3.14 11.86 -19.82
N GLU A 30 3.55 11.06 -20.81
CA GLU A 30 2.70 10.54 -21.90
C GLU A 30 1.50 9.69 -21.43
N PHE A 31 1.34 9.50 -20.11
CA PHE A 31 0.28 8.71 -19.51
C PHE A 31 -0.83 9.59 -18.94
N TYR A 32 -2.07 9.21 -19.23
CA TYR A 32 -3.25 9.80 -18.59
C TYR A 32 -3.31 9.35 -17.12
N THR A 33 -2.88 10.21 -16.20
CA THR A 33 -2.99 9.94 -14.77
C THR A 33 -4.42 10.24 -14.29
N ALA A 34 -5.23 9.21 -14.06
CA ALA A 34 -6.50 9.37 -13.36
C ALA A 34 -6.24 9.36 -11.85
N GLN A 35 -6.53 10.48 -11.18
CA GLN A 35 -6.48 10.54 -9.72
C GLN A 35 -7.78 10.01 -9.14
N ILE A 36 -7.74 8.84 -8.52
CA ILE A 36 -8.88 8.30 -7.78
C ILE A 36 -8.67 8.60 -6.30
N LYS A 37 -9.60 9.35 -5.70
CA LYS A 37 -9.55 9.70 -4.28
C LYS A 37 -10.14 8.54 -3.46
N ILE A 38 -9.31 7.55 -3.18
CA ILE A 38 -9.65 6.36 -2.38
C ILE A 38 -8.89 6.48 -1.05
N ASN A 39 -9.54 6.18 0.08
CA ASN A 39 -8.82 6.10 1.35
C ASN A 39 -8.04 4.78 1.46
N TYR A 40 -7.01 4.70 2.32
CA TYR A 40 -6.18 3.49 2.41
C TYR A 40 -6.96 2.22 2.78
N TYR A 41 -8.05 2.34 3.55
CA TYR A 41 -8.90 1.20 3.88
C TYR A 41 -9.61 0.66 2.63
N GLU A 42 -10.22 1.54 1.84
CA GLU A 42 -10.86 1.19 0.57
C GLU A 42 -9.85 0.61 -0.43
N LEU A 43 -8.64 1.18 -0.51
CA LEU A 43 -7.56 0.65 -1.35
C LEU A 43 -7.19 -0.78 -0.92
N GLY A 44 -7.05 -1.01 0.39
CA GLY A 44 -6.83 -2.34 0.95
C GLY A 44 -7.97 -3.31 0.64
N CYS A 45 -9.23 -2.87 0.70
CA CYS A 45 -10.38 -3.67 0.29
C CYS A 45 -10.31 -4.05 -1.20
N VAL A 46 -9.96 -3.11 -2.08
CA VAL A 46 -9.82 -3.37 -3.52
C VAL A 46 -8.73 -4.41 -3.78
N ILE A 47 -7.52 -4.22 -3.22
CA ILE A 47 -6.41 -5.17 -3.34
C ILE A 47 -6.83 -6.56 -2.82
N THR A 48 -7.46 -6.60 -1.64
CA THR A 48 -7.92 -7.86 -1.03
C THR A 48 -8.94 -8.59 -1.91
N ASN A 49 -9.89 -7.86 -2.49
CA ASN A 49 -10.91 -8.45 -3.36
C ASN A 49 -10.30 -8.96 -4.68
N MET A 50 -9.34 -8.23 -5.26
CA MET A 50 -8.60 -8.69 -6.44
C MET A 50 -7.82 -9.97 -6.14
N LEU A 51 -7.12 -10.05 -5.00
CA LEU A 51 -6.41 -11.25 -4.57
C LEU A 51 -7.36 -12.45 -4.37
N LYS A 52 -8.50 -12.25 -3.70
CA LYS A 52 -9.53 -13.30 -3.55
C LYS A 52 -10.03 -13.80 -4.91
N MET A 53 -10.24 -12.89 -5.86
CA MET A 53 -10.65 -13.24 -7.22
C MET A 53 -9.57 -14.05 -7.95
N CYS A 54 -8.29 -13.69 -7.82
CA CYS A 54 -7.18 -14.48 -8.35
C CYS A 54 -7.16 -15.89 -7.76
N ILE A 55 -7.32 -16.03 -6.43
CA ILE A 55 -7.37 -17.34 -5.75
C ILE A 55 -8.51 -18.19 -6.32
N LEU A 56 -9.74 -17.65 -6.34
CA LEU A 56 -10.91 -18.37 -6.87
C LEU A 56 -10.75 -18.74 -8.35
N THR A 57 -10.09 -17.89 -9.14
CA THR A 57 -9.82 -18.15 -10.56
C THR A 57 -8.82 -19.28 -10.74
N ILE A 58 -7.80 -19.36 -9.88
CA ILE A 58 -6.80 -20.44 -9.91
C ILE A 58 -7.47 -21.75 -9.49
N ASP A 59 -8.16 -21.76 -8.35
CA ASP A 59 -8.80 -22.96 -7.78
C ASP A 59 -9.82 -23.61 -8.73
N ASN A 60 -10.53 -22.79 -9.51
CA ASN A 60 -11.55 -23.26 -10.46
C ASN A 60 -11.03 -23.44 -11.89
N GLU A 61 -9.70 -23.46 -12.10
CA GLU A 61 -9.07 -23.53 -13.44
C GLU A 61 -9.59 -22.45 -14.43
N GLY A 62 -10.17 -21.36 -13.92
CA GLY A 62 -10.74 -20.28 -14.72
C GLY A 62 -9.71 -19.47 -15.52
N HIS A 63 -8.43 -19.69 -15.23
CA HIS A 63 -7.27 -19.15 -15.96
C HIS A 63 -6.86 -20.01 -17.17
N ILE A 64 -7.36 -21.24 -17.29
CA ILE A 64 -7.03 -22.16 -18.39
C ILE A 64 -7.99 -21.91 -19.56
N ILE A 65 -7.43 -21.60 -20.73
CA ILE A 65 -8.19 -21.54 -21.98
C ILE A 65 -8.54 -22.96 -22.39
N SER A 66 -9.82 -23.23 -22.60
CA SER A 66 -10.31 -24.54 -23.03
C SER A 66 -11.45 -24.40 -24.01
N SER A 67 -11.86 -25.51 -24.64
CA SER A 67 -13.00 -25.53 -25.57
C SER A 67 -14.31 -25.01 -24.98
N THR A 68 -14.44 -25.02 -23.65
CA THR A 68 -15.60 -24.52 -22.91
C THR A 68 -15.33 -23.20 -22.17
N ASN A 69 -14.09 -22.71 -22.16
CA ASN A 69 -13.69 -21.46 -21.51
C ASN A 69 -12.83 -20.61 -22.45
N ASN A 70 -13.48 -19.84 -23.31
CA ASN A 70 -12.80 -18.91 -24.22
C ASN A 70 -12.44 -17.57 -23.56
N ASN A 71 -12.93 -17.32 -22.34
CA ASN A 71 -12.75 -16.06 -21.60
C ASN A 71 -11.92 -16.29 -20.34
N ALA A 72 -10.79 -17.01 -20.49
CA ALA A 72 -9.90 -17.26 -19.38
C ALA A 72 -9.40 -15.94 -18.77
N VAL A 73 -9.46 -15.85 -17.44
CA VAL A 73 -9.01 -14.66 -16.72
C VAL A 73 -7.49 -14.65 -16.66
N ASN A 74 -6.88 -13.56 -17.13
CA ASN A 74 -5.43 -13.36 -17.02
C ASN A 74 -5.07 -12.92 -15.59
N VAL A 75 -4.82 -13.91 -14.73
CA VAL A 75 -4.44 -13.69 -13.33
C VAL A 75 -3.14 -12.90 -13.20
N SER A 76 -2.16 -13.12 -14.08
CA SER A 76 -0.88 -12.40 -14.06
C SER A 76 -1.07 -10.90 -14.22
N LEU A 77 -1.93 -10.48 -15.16
CA LEU A 77 -2.24 -9.06 -15.37
C LEU A 77 -2.89 -8.42 -14.14
N ILE A 78 -3.76 -9.14 -13.44
CA ILE A 78 -4.40 -8.63 -12.21
C ILE A 78 -3.37 -8.50 -11.09
N LEU A 79 -2.46 -9.46 -10.95
CA LEU A 79 -1.37 -9.40 -9.97
C LEU A 79 -0.42 -8.23 -10.25
N GLU A 80 -0.10 -7.95 -11.52
CA GLU A 80 0.65 -6.75 -11.91
C GLU A 80 -0.07 -5.47 -11.48
N MET A 81 -1.40 -5.39 -11.66
CA MET A 81 -2.19 -4.25 -11.21
C MET A 81 -2.17 -4.10 -9.69
N ILE A 82 -2.27 -5.21 -8.94
CA ILE A 82 -2.15 -5.21 -7.48
C ILE A 82 -0.80 -4.65 -7.03
N LEU A 83 0.30 -5.04 -7.70
CA LEU A 83 1.64 -4.53 -7.37
C LEU A 83 1.76 -3.02 -7.54
N VAL A 84 1.19 -2.46 -8.62
CA VAL A 84 1.17 -1.01 -8.86
C VAL A 84 0.33 -0.27 -7.81
N MET A 85 -0.74 -0.89 -7.32
CA MET A 85 -1.63 -0.31 -6.32
C MET A 85 -1.12 -0.45 -4.88
N PHE A 86 -0.10 -1.26 -4.64
CA PHE A 86 0.34 -1.58 -3.28
C PHE A 86 1.08 -0.38 -2.64
N PRO A 87 0.60 0.16 -1.51
CA PRO A 87 1.15 1.38 -0.91
C PRO A 87 2.41 1.07 -0.07
N LEU A 88 3.51 0.68 -0.75
CA LEU A 88 4.76 0.25 -0.10
C LEU A 88 5.36 1.34 0.79
N ASN A 89 5.39 2.58 0.30
CA ASN A 89 5.96 3.72 1.03
C ASN A 89 5.20 3.96 2.34
N GLU A 90 3.88 3.86 2.32
CA GLU A 90 3.05 4.04 3.50
C GLU A 90 3.18 2.88 4.48
N PHE A 91 3.37 1.65 4.00
CA PHE A 91 3.69 0.53 4.89
C PHE A 91 5.06 0.69 5.54
N GLU A 92 6.07 1.20 4.82
CA GLU A 92 7.38 1.50 5.39
C GLU A 92 7.28 2.58 6.48
N LEU A 93 6.51 3.64 6.22
CA LEU A 93 6.17 4.66 7.22
C LEU A 93 5.54 4.05 8.48
N LEU A 94 4.55 3.16 8.32
CA LEU A 94 3.92 2.49 9.46
C LEU A 94 4.92 1.63 10.24
N GLY A 95 5.89 1.02 9.55
CA GLY A 95 7.03 0.33 10.17
C GLY A 95 7.86 1.28 11.04
N GLU A 96 8.34 2.39 10.48
CA GLU A 96 9.12 3.40 11.21
C GLU A 96 8.34 3.99 12.41
N ILE A 97 7.03 4.23 12.26
CA ILE A 97 6.17 4.69 13.38
C ILE A 97 6.09 3.62 14.46
N SER A 98 5.95 2.35 14.09
CA SER A 98 5.84 1.26 15.06
C SER A 98 7.11 1.13 15.91
N GLU A 99 8.29 1.33 15.32
CA GLU A 99 9.57 1.32 16.05
C GLU A 99 9.66 2.44 17.07
N ILE A 100 9.17 3.64 16.74
CA ILE A 100 9.15 4.78 17.67
C ILE A 100 8.19 4.50 18.83
N VAL A 101 6.98 4.05 18.53
CA VAL A 101 5.93 3.84 19.55
C VAL A 101 6.25 2.65 20.45
N ILE A 102 6.76 1.55 19.89
CA ILE A 102 7.04 0.31 20.63
C ILE A 102 8.42 0.37 21.30
N GLY A 103 9.43 0.95 20.64
CA GLY A 103 10.77 1.11 21.23
C GLY A 103 10.74 1.94 22.52
N ASP A 104 9.81 2.88 22.64
CA ASP A 104 9.56 3.64 23.87
C ASP A 104 8.96 2.81 25.02
N SER A 105 8.17 1.76 24.72
CA SER A 105 7.54 0.92 25.74
C SER A 105 8.51 0.01 26.49
N GLN A 106 9.72 -0.20 25.96
CA GLN A 106 10.79 -0.96 26.63
C GLN A 106 11.68 -0.09 27.55
N ILE A 107 11.65 1.25 27.39
CA ILE A 107 12.48 2.18 28.18
C ILE A 107 11.79 2.60 29.50
N ILE A 108 10.48 2.38 29.63
CA ILE A 108 9.70 2.77 30.82
C ILE A 108 9.56 1.58 31.83
N GLY A 109 10.23 0.45 31.55
CA GLY A 109 10.14 -0.79 32.31
C GLY A 109 11.28 -1.09 33.30
N GLU A 110 12.22 -0.16 33.53
CA GLU A 110 13.29 -0.28 34.55
C GLU A 110 13.30 0.90 35.52
#